data_AF-A0A383DM21-F1
#
_entry.id   AF-A0A383DM21-F1
#
_cell.length_a   1.000
_cell.length_b   1.000
_cell.length_c   1.000
_cell.angle_alpha   90.00
_cell.angle_beta   90.00
_cell.angle_gamma   90.00
#
_symmetry.space_group_name_H-M   'P 1'
#
loop_
_entity.id
_entity.type
_entity.pdbx_description
1 polymer ?
#
loop_
_entity_poly.entity_id
_entity_poly.type
_entity_poly.pdbx_seq_one_letter_code
_entity_poly.pdbx_strand_id
1 'polypeptide(L)' 'MPEYFNKRIKPFKTIFVHFRTEEDYREFAEIIDQRLTLQTKSIWHPELMRGVNGKYRWVSEDENES' A
#
# COMPACT_ATOMS: atom_id res chain seq x y z
N MET A 1 16.15 22.02 -11.59
CA MET A 1 15.03 21.52 -10.77
C MET A 1 14.64 20.15 -11.31
N PRO A 2 15.03 19.05 -10.66
CA PRO A 2 14.65 17.72 -11.15
C PRO A 2 13.13 17.55 -10.98
N GLU A 3 12.44 17.31 -12.09
CA GLU A 3 11.01 16.99 -12.10
C GLU A 3 10.79 15.64 -11.41
N TYR A 4 10.03 15.64 -10.32
CA TYR A 4 9.71 14.43 -9.56
C TYR A 4 8.75 13.55 -10.39
N PHE A 5 9.30 12.59 -11.12
CA PHE A 5 8.55 11.59 -11.89
C PHE A 5 7.85 10.61 -10.93
N ASN A 6 6.74 11.05 -10.34
CA ASN A 6 5.88 10.16 -9.59
C ASN A 6 5.14 9.29 -10.61
N LYS A 7 5.73 8.14 -10.94
CA LYS A 7 5.16 7.12 -11.83
C LYS A 7 3.83 6.71 -11.20
N ARG A 8 2.73 7.38 -11.58
CA ARG A 8 1.42 7.14 -10.97
C ARG A 8 1.04 5.69 -11.25
N ILE A 9 1.24 4.83 -10.25
CA ILE A 9 0.85 3.42 -10.31
C ILE A 9 -0.68 3.42 -10.24
N LYS A 10 -1.31 3.59 -11.40
CA LYS A 10 -2.75 3.46 -11.53
C LYS A 10 -3.10 1.98 -11.47
N PRO A 11 -4.19 1.59 -10.79
CA PRO A 11 -4.65 0.21 -10.83
C PRO A 11 -4.97 -0.17 -12.27
N PHE A 12 -4.59 -1.38 -12.68
CA PHE A 12 -4.89 -1.89 -14.02
C PHE A 12 -6.41 -1.99 -14.24
N LYS A 13 -7.13 -2.43 -13.21
CA LYS A 13 -8.59 -2.53 -13.21
C LYS A 13 -9.12 -2.45 -11.77
N THR A 14 -10.25 -1.79 -11.58
CA THR A 14 -10.96 -1.73 -10.29
C THR A 14 -12.25 -2.55 -10.38
N ILE A 15 -12.54 -3.33 -9.35
CA ILE A 15 -13.78 -4.10 -9.22
C ILE A 15 -14.45 -3.68 -7.91
N PHE A 16 -15.77 -3.45 -7.95
CA PHE A 16 -16.58 -3.20 -6.77
C PHE A 16 -17.27 -4.49 -6.34
N VAL A 17 -16.92 -4.99 -5.15
CA VAL A 17 -17.50 -6.20 -4.57
C VAL A 17 -18.46 -5.76 -3.45
N HIS A 18 -19.71 -6.20 -3.54
CA HIS A 18 -20.71 -5.97 -2.50
C HIS A 18 -20.96 -7.30 -1.80
N PHE A 19 -20.88 -7.31 -0.47
CA PHE A 19 -21.10 -8.50 0.35
C PHE A 19 -22.51 -8.46 0.92
N ARG A 20 -23.13 -9.64 1.07
CA ARG A 20 -24.48 -9.77 1.62
C ARG A 20 -24.46 -9.84 3.15
N THR A 21 -23.47 -10.53 3.71
CA THR A 21 -23.28 -10.67 5.15
C THR A 21 -21.86 -10.31 5.57
N GLU A 22 -21.66 -10.10 6.87
CA GLU A 22 -20.32 -9.89 7.44
C GLU A 22 -19.48 -11.17 7.39
N GLU A 23 -20.12 -12.35 7.41
CA GLU A 23 -19.46 -13.65 7.31
C GLU A 23 -18.78 -13.80 5.94
N ASP A 24 -19.50 -13.51 4.85
CA ASP A 24 -18.95 -13.51 3.48
C ASP A 24 -17.75 -12.56 3.34
N TYR A 25 -17.80 -11.41 4.03
CA TYR A 25 -16.70 -10.44 4.03
C TYR A 25 -15.46 -10.97 4.74
N ARG A 26 -15.65 -11.68 5.86
CA ARG A 26 -14.56 -12.31 6.62
C ARG A 26 -13.93 -13.48 5.86
N GLU A 27 -14.75 -14.35 5.28
CA GLU A 27 -14.25 -15.44 4.41
C GLU A 27 -13.45 -14.87 3.23
N PHE A 28 -13.93 -13.79 2.61
CA PHE A 28 -13.19 -13.13 1.54
C PHE A 28 -11.83 -12.59 2.02
N ALA A 29 -11.76 -12.04 3.24
CA ALA A 29 -10.52 -11.57 3.86
C ALA A 29 -9.49 -12.72 4.05
N GLU A 30 -9.97 -13.91 4.43
CA GLU A 30 -9.15 -15.10 4.59
C GLU A 30 -8.65 -15.63 3.24
N ILE A 31 -9.51 -15.64 2.21
CA ILE A 31 -9.15 -16.10 0.85
C ILE A 31 -8.02 -15.26 0.25
N ILE A 32 -8.08 -13.94 0.45
CA ILE A 32 -7.04 -13.03 -0.06
C ILE A 32 -5.81 -12.95 0.84
N ASP A 33 -5.83 -13.62 2.00
CA ASP A 33 -4.81 -13.58 3.05
C ASP A 33 -4.44 -12.14 3.48
N GLN A 34 -5.42 -11.24 3.54
CA GLN A 34 -5.22 -9.86 3.96
C GLN A 34 -6.20 -9.46 5.04
N ARG A 35 -5.71 -8.69 6.02
CA ARG A 35 -6.53 -8.19 7.13
C ARG A 35 -7.41 -7.04 6.67
N LEU A 36 -8.61 -7.38 6.21
CA LEU A 36 -9.67 -6.42 5.91
C LEU A 36 -10.33 -5.93 7.20
N THR A 37 -10.41 -4.62 7.38
CA THR A 37 -11.14 -3.98 8.48
C THR A 37 -12.37 -3.26 7.93
N LEU A 38 -13.41 -3.06 8.74
CA LEU A 38 -14.64 -2.34 8.32
C LEU A 38 -14.38 -0.93 7.78
N GLN A 39 -13.21 -0.34 8.08
CA GLN A 39 -12.81 0.98 7.58
C GLN A 39 -12.03 0.93 6.25
N THR A 40 -11.63 -0.26 5.80
CA THR A 40 -10.86 -0.46 4.58
C THR A 40 -11.75 -0.24 3.35
N LYS A 41 -11.62 0.93 2.71
CA LYS A 41 -12.40 1.32 1.51
C LYS A 41 -11.91 0.68 0.21
N SER A 42 -10.63 0.30 0.15
CA SER A 42 -10.03 -0.34 -1.02
C SER A 42 -8.77 -1.09 -0.63
N ILE A 43 -8.49 -2.17 -1.36
CA ILE A 43 -7.27 -2.98 -1.22
C ILE A 43 -6.60 -3.18 -2.57
N TRP A 44 -5.32 -3.49 -2.52
CA TRP A 44 -4.54 -3.93 -3.67
C TRP A 44 -4.28 -5.42 -3.53
N HIS A 45 -4.49 -6.16 -4.62
CA HIS A 45 -4.16 -7.57 -4.70
C HIS A 45 -3.24 -7.81 -5.91
N PRO A 46 -2.07 -8.45 -5.74
CA PRO A 46 -1.47 -8.90 -4.47
C PRO A 46 -1.12 -7.72 -3.53
N GLU A 47 -0.94 -8.00 -2.22
CA GLU A 47 -0.73 -6.97 -1.19
C GLU A 47 0.37 -6.00 -1.64
N LEU A 48 0.07 -4.70 -1.61
CA LEU A 48 1.07 -3.69 -1.88
C LEU A 48 2.02 -3.66 -0.69
N MET A 49 3.04 -4.53 -0.69
CA MET A 49 4.17 -4.38 0.21
C MET A 49 4.73 -2.99 -0.03
N ARG A 50 4.44 -2.05 0.89
CA ARG A 50 5.09 -0.75 0.91
C ARG A 50 6.55 -1.03 1.13
N GLY A 51 7.28 -1.12 0.02
CA GLY A 51 8.71 -1.30 -0.02
C GLY A 51 9.33 -0.32 0.98
N VAL A 52 10.30 -0.84 1.71
CA VAL A 52 11.06 -0.23 2.79
C VAL A 52 11.82 1.01 2.28
N ASN A 53 11.12 2.05 1.84
CA ASN A 53 11.71 3.33 1.45
C ASN A 53 12.09 4.16 2.69
N GLY A 54 11.98 3.60 3.89
CA GLY A 54 12.47 4.21 5.12
C GLY A 54 14.00 4.17 5.28
N LYS A 55 14.74 3.45 4.42
CA LYS A 55 16.20 3.25 4.57
C LYS A 55 17.11 4.17 3.74
N TYR A 56 16.56 5.05 2.90
CA TYR A 56 17.37 6.00 2.13
C TYR A 56 17.07 7.44 2.56
N ARG A 57 17.36 7.75 3.83
CA ARG A 57 17.46 9.14 4.29
C ARG A 57 18.92 9.56 4.09
N TRP A 58 19.17 10.57 3.27
CA TRP A 58 20.48 11.23 3.22
C TRP A 58 20.74 11.83 4.59
N VAL A 59 21.76 11.35 5.30
CA VAL A 59 22.38 12.06 6.42
C VAL A 59 23.52 12.83 5.77
N SER A 60 23.40 14.16 5.68
CA SER A 60 24.57 14.97 5.38
C SER A 60 25.50 14.87 6.58
N GLU A 61 26.71 14.34 6.39
CA GLU A 61 27.80 14.45 7.35
C GLU A 61 28.27 15.91 7.39
N ASP A 62 27.55 16.74 8.15
CA ASP A 62 27.99 18.08 8.55
C ASP A 62 28.68 18.05 9.94
N GLU A 63 29.37 16.95 10.28
CA GLU A 63 30.16 16.84 11.54
C GLU A 63 31.47 16.03 11.39
N ASN A 64 32.28 16.35 10.37
CA ASN A 64 33.71 16.01 10.44
C ASN A 64 34.61 16.95 9.63
N GLU A 65 34.83 18.16 10.14
CA GLU A 65 36.15 18.80 10.06
C GLU A 65 36.34 19.74 11.26
N SER A 66 37.56 19.73 11.79
CA SER A 66 38.02 20.17 13.12
C SER A 66 37.88 21.66 13.45
#